data_AF-A0AAN7Y179-F1
#
_entry.id   AF-A0AAN7Y179-F1
#
_cell.length_a   1.000
_cell.length_b   1.000
_cell.length_c   1.000
_cell.angle_alpha   90.00
_cell.angle_beta   90.00
_cell.angle_gamma   90.00
#
_symmetry.space_group_name_H-M   'P 1'
#
loop_
_entity.id
_entity.type
_entity.pdbx_description
1 polymer ?
#
loop_
_entity_poly.entity_id
_entity_poly.type
_entity_poly.pdbx_seq_one_letter_code
_entity_poly.pdbx_strand_id
1 'polypeptide(L)'
;MLPSIYRGIWGAAVHTLRTSRGTPPCRFLSTCDEVPVGLADAESIFALSSGHGRCGVAVVRASGPASATALRCMVGLSRSLPPPRTALLRSIRDPQSKEVLDRGLVFWFPGPHSFTGEDSVEFHIHGGPAVITAVLQALGSVPGMRPAEAGEFTRRAFQAGKLDLTEVEGLGDLIHAETEAQR
;
A
#
# COMPACT_ATOMS: atom_id res chain seq x y z
N MET A 1 15.31 29.71 46.45
CA MET A 1 16.59 30.03 45.79
C MET A 1 16.60 29.36 44.42
N LEU A 2 16.01 30.04 43.43
CA LEU A 2 16.20 29.87 41.97
C LEU A 2 17.69 30.19 41.62
N PRO A 3 18.25 29.88 40.41
CA PRO A 3 17.61 30.22 39.12
C PRO A 3 17.96 29.43 37.83
N SER A 4 17.03 29.61 36.88
CA SER A 4 17.19 29.87 35.43
C SER A 4 18.56 30.38 34.93
N ILE A 5 19.06 29.86 33.80
CA ILE A 5 19.76 30.59 32.70
C ILE A 5 19.53 29.75 31.41
N TYR A 6 18.72 30.12 30.41
CA TYR A 6 18.85 31.14 29.35
C TYR A 6 19.93 30.92 28.28
N ARG A 7 19.44 30.76 27.03
CA ARG A 7 19.87 31.40 25.76
C ARG A 7 21.33 31.33 25.26
N GLY A 8 21.42 31.10 23.95
CA GLY A 8 22.48 31.55 23.05
C GLY A 8 23.26 30.36 22.49
N ILE A 9 23.43 30.19 21.18
CA ILE A 9 23.94 31.18 20.25
C ILE A 9 23.34 30.94 18.85
N TRP A 10 22.65 31.95 18.35
CA TRP A 10 22.57 32.27 16.93
C TRP A 10 23.82 33.07 16.56
N GLY A 11 24.43 32.79 15.40
CA GLY A 11 25.47 33.63 14.78
C GLY A 11 25.04 33.96 13.35
N ALA A 12 24.59 35.19 13.16
CA ALA A 12 24.04 35.74 11.94
C ALA A 12 25.09 36.08 10.87
N ALA A 13 24.67 36.08 9.60
CA ALA A 13 25.19 37.03 8.62
C ALA A 13 24.10 37.40 7.60
N VAL A 14 24.01 38.70 7.37
CA VAL A 14 22.92 39.47 6.79
C VAL A 14 23.24 39.83 5.33
N HIS A 15 22.18 39.91 4.51
CA HIS A 15 22.02 40.61 3.23
C HIS A 15 23.00 40.38 2.07
N THR A 16 22.44 39.92 0.95
CA THR A 16 22.44 40.74 -0.28
C THR A 16 21.17 40.45 -1.10
N LEU A 17 20.39 41.49 -1.39
CA LEU A 17 19.26 41.48 -2.30
C LEU A 17 19.76 41.56 -3.75
N ARG A 18 19.33 40.66 -4.64
CA ARG A 18 18.85 41.02 -6.00
C ARG A 18 18.27 39.82 -6.76
N THR A 19 16.95 39.89 -6.97
CA THR A 19 16.20 39.56 -8.19
C THR A 19 16.67 38.38 -9.07
N SER A 20 15.90 37.29 -9.07
CA SER A 20 15.43 36.71 -10.34
C SER A 20 14.12 35.95 -10.16
N ARG A 21 13.10 36.44 -10.87
CA ARG A 21 11.91 35.78 -11.45
C ARG A 21 11.33 34.60 -10.65
N GLY A 22 10.16 34.87 -10.07
CA GLY A 22 9.36 33.90 -9.33
C GLY A 22 9.06 32.63 -10.13
N THR A 23 9.59 31.52 -9.64
CA THR A 23 8.98 30.21 -9.76
C THR A 23 7.74 30.23 -8.86
N PRO A 24 6.52 29.94 -9.36
CA PRO A 24 5.37 29.81 -8.48
C PRO A 24 5.63 28.68 -7.47
N PRO A 25 5.17 28.79 -6.22
CA PRO A 25 5.28 27.71 -5.26
C PRO A 25 4.59 26.48 -5.85
N CYS A 26 5.31 25.37 -5.93
CA CYS A 26 4.78 24.09 -6.35
C CYS A 26 3.73 23.67 -5.31
N ARG A 27 2.47 23.99 -5.61
CA ARG A 27 1.30 23.69 -4.77
C ARG A 27 1.13 22.17 -4.83
N PHE A 28 1.75 21.46 -3.89
CA PHE A 28 1.54 20.04 -3.71
C PHE A 28 0.07 19.85 -3.32
N LEU A 29 -0.76 19.49 -4.29
CA LEU A 29 -2.12 19.07 -4.06
C LEU A 29 -2.04 17.81 -3.20
N SER A 30 -2.72 17.86 -2.04
CA SER A 30 -2.95 16.72 -1.17
C SER A 30 -3.57 15.60 -2.01
N THR A 31 -2.78 14.58 -2.34
CA THR A 31 -3.21 13.44 -3.16
C THR A 31 -4.27 12.58 -2.46
N CYS A 32 -4.66 12.93 -1.23
CA CYS A 32 -5.72 12.29 -0.48
C CYS A 32 -7.07 13.03 -0.62
N ASP A 33 -7.10 14.27 -1.13
CA ASP A 33 -8.33 15.08 -1.17
C ASP A 33 -9.17 14.85 -2.45
N GLU A 34 -8.59 14.23 -3.48
CA GLU A 34 -9.32 13.87 -4.71
C GLU A 34 -9.65 12.37 -4.74
N VAL A 35 -10.34 11.88 -3.71
CA VAL A 35 -11.00 10.57 -3.76
C VAL A 35 -12.27 10.72 -4.58
N PRO A 36 -12.43 10.01 -5.72
CA PRO A 36 -13.66 10.06 -6.51
C PRO A 36 -14.91 9.80 -5.64
N VAL A 37 -15.89 10.70 -5.74
CA VAL A 37 -17.18 10.60 -5.07
C VAL A 37 -17.86 9.31 -5.55
N GLY A 38 -17.93 8.29 -4.68
CA GLY A 38 -18.44 6.95 -4.98
C GLY A 38 -17.60 5.79 -4.39
N LEU A 39 -16.37 6.05 -3.93
CA LEU A 39 -15.51 5.04 -3.29
C LEU A 39 -15.92 4.66 -1.86
N ALA A 40 -16.75 5.46 -1.20
CA ALA A 40 -17.19 5.19 0.18
C ALA A 40 -18.06 3.93 0.30
N ASP A 41 -18.76 3.55 -0.78
CA ASP A 41 -19.63 2.36 -0.84
C ASP A 41 -18.92 1.14 -1.46
N ALA A 42 -17.66 1.29 -1.90
CA ALA A 42 -16.89 0.25 -2.57
C ALA A 42 -15.94 -0.45 -1.59
N GLU A 43 -16.30 -1.63 -1.11
CA GLU A 43 -15.49 -2.40 -0.16
C GLU A 43 -14.28 -3.08 -0.81
N SER A 44 -13.15 -2.37 -0.82
CA SER A 44 -11.86 -2.96 -1.15
C SER A 44 -11.25 -3.62 0.07
N ILE A 45 -10.59 -4.76 -0.15
CA ILE A 45 -10.06 -5.60 0.91
C ILE A 45 -8.55 -5.61 0.91
N PHE A 46 -7.95 -5.83 2.08
CA PHE A 46 -6.53 -6.09 2.20
C PHE A 46 -6.21 -7.15 3.25
N ALA A 47 -5.12 -7.90 3.05
CA ALA A 47 -4.58 -8.81 4.05
C ALA A 47 -3.11 -9.15 3.79
N LEU A 48 -2.45 -9.67 4.81
CA LEU A 48 -1.22 -10.46 4.64
C LEU A 48 -1.54 -11.70 3.79
N SER A 49 -0.85 -11.88 2.68
CA SER A 49 -1.02 -12.99 1.72
C SER A 49 0.10 -14.03 1.80
N SER A 50 1.19 -13.74 2.52
CA SER A 50 2.24 -14.71 2.86
C SER A 50 1.95 -15.41 4.18
N GLY A 51 2.71 -16.47 4.48
CA GLY A 51 2.67 -17.13 5.79
C GLY A 51 2.99 -16.18 6.95
N HIS A 52 2.53 -16.55 8.15
CA HIS A 52 2.78 -15.81 9.38
C HIS A 52 4.19 -16.08 9.92
N GLY A 53 4.75 -15.11 10.64
CA GLY A 53 6.06 -15.22 11.29
C GLY A 53 7.12 -14.31 10.68
N ARG A 54 8.34 -14.38 11.23
CA ARG A 54 9.47 -13.59 10.75
C ARG A 54 10.00 -14.20 9.46
N CYS A 55 10.06 -13.39 8.40
CA CYS A 55 10.57 -13.82 7.10
C CYS A 55 11.30 -12.66 6.40
N GLY A 56 12.08 -12.99 5.36
CA GLY A 56 12.79 -11.98 4.57
C GLY A 56 11.82 -11.06 3.81
N VAL A 57 10.77 -11.64 3.22
CA VAL A 57 9.74 -10.92 2.46
C VAL A 57 8.35 -11.41 2.88
N ALA A 58 7.47 -10.48 3.16
CA ALA A 58 6.04 -10.68 3.35
C ALA A 58 5.27 -9.97 2.23
N VAL A 59 4.18 -10.59 1.77
CA VAL A 59 3.33 -10.02 0.72
C VAL A 59 2.03 -9.55 1.36
N VAL A 60 1.74 -8.25 1.26
CA VAL A 60 0.43 -7.68 1.62
C VAL A 60 -0.30 -7.37 0.31
N ARG A 61 -1.51 -7.92 0.16
CA ARG A 61 -2.33 -7.72 -1.04
C ARG A 61 -3.53 -6.84 -0.69
N ALA A 62 -3.91 -5.97 -1.62
CA ALA A 62 -5.22 -5.33 -1.63
C ALA A 62 -5.93 -5.57 -2.97
N SER A 63 -7.26 -5.68 -2.92
CA SER A 63 -8.13 -5.92 -4.07
C SER A 63 -9.41 -5.10 -3.97
N GLY A 64 -9.87 -4.56 -5.09
CA GLY A 64 -11.09 -3.77 -5.20
C GLY A 64 -10.86 -2.36 -5.72
N PRO A 65 -11.92 -1.55 -5.89
CA PRO A 65 -11.86 -0.24 -6.55
C PRO A 65 -10.91 0.79 -5.90
N ALA A 66 -10.65 0.68 -4.60
CA ALA A 66 -9.75 1.57 -3.87
C ALA A 66 -8.26 1.17 -3.97
N SER A 67 -7.92 0.03 -4.59
CA SER A 67 -6.54 -0.46 -4.70
C SER A 67 -5.60 0.53 -5.39
N ALA A 68 -6.09 1.19 -6.45
CA ALA A 68 -5.33 2.24 -7.14
C ALA A 68 -5.03 3.43 -6.23
N THR A 69 -6.04 3.86 -5.45
CA THR A 69 -5.92 4.95 -4.48
C THR A 69 -4.94 4.59 -3.38
N ALA A 70 -5.06 3.40 -2.79
CA ALA A 70 -4.13 2.89 -1.79
C ALA A 70 -2.68 2.90 -2.30
N LEU A 71 -2.44 2.38 -3.51
CA LEU A 71 -1.12 2.40 -4.14
C LEU A 71 -0.58 3.83 -4.30
N ARG A 72 -1.39 4.76 -4.82
CA ARG A 72 -0.97 6.16 -5.03
C ARG A 72 -0.61 6.84 -3.72
N CYS A 73 -1.47 6.72 -2.70
CA CYS A 73 -1.30 7.36 -1.41
C CYS A 73 -0.07 6.83 -0.66
N MET A 74 0.14 5.51 -0.66
CA MET A 74 1.23 4.90 0.10
C MET A 74 2.59 5.02 -0.59
N VAL A 75 2.63 5.11 -1.92
CA VAL A 75 3.89 5.17 -2.68
C VAL A 75 4.24 6.58 -3.18
N GLY A 76 3.31 7.54 -3.02
CA GLY A 76 3.49 8.93 -3.46
C GLY A 76 3.45 9.09 -4.97
N LEU A 77 2.61 8.31 -5.67
CA LEU A 77 2.43 8.43 -7.12
C LEU A 77 1.42 9.54 -7.42
N SER A 78 1.86 10.60 -8.11
CA SER A 78 1.06 11.81 -8.35
C SER A 78 0.39 11.89 -9.73
N ARG A 79 0.72 10.99 -10.68
CA ARG A 79 0.19 11.08 -12.06
C ARG A 79 -0.35 9.78 -12.61
N SER A 80 0.49 8.75 -12.75
CA SER A 80 0.11 7.49 -13.39
C SER A 80 0.35 6.31 -12.46
N LEU A 81 -0.54 5.32 -12.54
CA LEU A 81 -0.26 3.99 -12.01
C LEU A 81 0.91 3.37 -12.78
N PRO A 82 1.69 2.51 -12.15
CA PRO A 82 2.82 1.88 -12.82
C PRO A 82 2.34 0.91 -13.91
N PRO A 83 3.23 0.55 -14.85
CA PRO A 83 2.91 -0.49 -15.83
C PRO A 83 2.45 -1.78 -15.13
N PRO A 84 1.39 -2.43 -15.60
CA PRO A 84 0.89 -3.67 -15.02
C PRO A 84 1.99 -4.72 -14.85
N ARG A 85 1.97 -5.48 -13.76
CA ARG A 85 2.88 -6.60 -13.49
C ARG A 85 4.38 -6.25 -13.53
N THR A 86 4.72 -4.98 -13.30
CA THR A 86 6.11 -4.53 -13.24
C THR A 86 6.52 -4.31 -11.79
N ALA A 87 7.61 -4.96 -11.38
CA ALA A 87 8.17 -4.78 -10.05
C ALA A 87 8.80 -3.39 -9.93
N LEU A 88 8.36 -2.61 -8.93
CA LEU A 88 8.93 -1.30 -8.66
C LEU A 88 9.44 -1.20 -7.23
N LEU A 89 10.72 -0.86 -7.07
CA LEU A 89 11.28 -0.52 -5.77
C LEU A 89 10.80 0.87 -5.33
N ARG A 90 10.16 0.94 -4.17
CA ARG A 90 9.52 2.15 -3.66
C ARG A 90 9.63 2.27 -2.15
N SER A 91 9.64 3.51 -1.66
CA SER A 91 9.37 3.78 -0.24
C SER A 91 7.87 3.74 -0.03
N ILE A 92 7.43 2.83 0.83
CA ILE A 92 6.04 2.68 1.25
C ILE A 92 5.86 3.55 2.49
N ARG A 93 4.82 4.38 2.49
CA ARG A 93 4.60 5.42 3.48
C ARG A 93 3.20 5.35 4.05
N ASP A 94 3.07 5.85 5.26
CA ASP A 94 1.77 6.11 5.86
C ASP A 94 1.05 7.24 5.08
N PRO A 95 -0.19 7.04 4.63
CA PRO A 95 -0.95 8.05 3.89
C PRO A 95 -1.19 9.35 4.65
N GLN A 96 -1.25 9.31 5.99
CA GLN A 96 -1.55 10.46 6.85
C GLN A 96 -0.26 11.14 7.34
N SER A 97 0.61 10.40 8.02
CA SER A 97 1.83 10.94 8.64
C SER A 97 2.98 11.16 7.65
N LYS A 98 2.93 10.49 6.49
CA LYS A 98 4.01 10.45 5.47
C LYS A 98 5.31 9.77 5.91
N GLU A 99 5.30 9.17 7.10
CA GLU A 99 6.41 8.35 7.62
C GLU A 99 6.73 7.19 6.67
N VAL A 100 8.01 6.84 6.51
CA VAL A 100 8.42 5.66 5.74
C VAL A 100 8.22 4.42 6.60
N LEU A 101 7.33 3.53 6.15
CA LEU A 101 7.03 2.27 6.82
C LEU A 101 8.01 1.18 6.39
N ASP A 102 8.34 1.15 5.10
CA ASP A 102 9.31 0.21 4.53
C ASP A 102 9.85 0.69 3.18
N ARG A 103 10.89 0.03 2.69
CA ARG A 103 11.35 0.12 1.30
C ARG A 103 11.26 -1.26 0.65
N GLY A 104 10.24 -1.45 -0.17
CA GLY A 104 9.87 -2.75 -0.75
C GLY A 104 9.53 -2.68 -2.25
N LEU A 105 9.20 -3.83 -2.82
CA LEU A 105 8.67 -3.89 -4.18
C LEU A 105 7.15 -3.72 -4.15
N VAL A 106 6.62 -3.03 -5.15
CA VAL A 106 5.17 -2.92 -5.36
C VAL A 106 4.79 -3.39 -6.75
N PHE A 107 3.62 -4.02 -6.84
CA PHE A 107 3.05 -4.53 -8.08
C PHE A 107 1.64 -4.02 -8.26
N TRP A 108 1.31 -3.63 -9.50
CA TRP A 108 -0.03 -3.24 -9.89
C TRP A 108 -0.63 -4.27 -10.84
N PHE A 109 -1.86 -4.69 -10.56
CA PHE A 109 -2.62 -5.65 -11.34
C PHE A 109 -3.98 -5.05 -11.67
N PRO A 110 -4.16 -4.40 -12.83
CA PRO A 110 -5.47 -3.90 -13.22
C PRO A 110 -6.42 -5.07 -13.51
N GLY A 111 -7.68 -4.93 -13.09
CA GLY A 111 -8.76 -5.83 -13.50
C GLY A 111 -8.98 -5.78 -15.03
N PRO A 112 -9.45 -6.86 -15.67
CA PRO A 112 -9.81 -8.19 -15.12
C PRO A 112 -8.60 -9.13 -14.97
N HIS A 113 -7.39 -8.62 -15.18
CA HIS A 113 -6.16 -9.41 -15.23
C HIS A 113 -5.48 -9.43 -13.86
N SER A 114 -6.21 -9.81 -12.81
CA SER A 114 -5.71 -10.04 -11.46
C SER A 114 -6.23 -11.39 -10.94
N PHE A 115 -5.83 -11.77 -9.72
CA PHE A 115 -6.32 -12.99 -9.07
C PHE A 115 -7.84 -12.93 -8.82
N THR A 116 -8.32 -11.82 -8.27
CA THR A 116 -9.74 -11.62 -7.93
C THR A 116 -10.58 -11.17 -9.12
N GLY A 117 -9.95 -10.78 -10.24
CA GLY A 117 -10.63 -10.12 -11.35
C GLY A 117 -10.86 -8.61 -11.13
N GLU A 118 -10.58 -8.09 -9.94
CA GLU A 118 -10.64 -6.66 -9.63
C GLU A 118 -9.28 -5.99 -9.77
N ASP A 119 -9.24 -4.66 -9.75
CA ASP A 119 -8.00 -3.93 -9.52
C ASP A 119 -7.32 -4.41 -8.22
N SER A 120 -6.04 -4.75 -8.29
CA SER A 120 -5.28 -5.27 -7.15
C SER A 120 -3.87 -4.69 -7.09
N VAL A 121 -3.35 -4.57 -5.88
CA VAL A 121 -1.97 -4.15 -5.60
C VAL A 121 -1.32 -5.13 -4.63
N GLU A 122 -0.03 -5.38 -4.81
CA GLU A 122 0.78 -6.11 -3.83
C GLU A 122 1.94 -5.26 -3.34
N PHE A 123 2.17 -5.30 -2.04
CA PHE A 123 3.32 -4.73 -1.35
C PHE A 123 4.20 -5.88 -0.85
N HIS A 124 5.39 -6.01 -1.41
CA HIS A 124 6.39 -6.98 -1.00
C HIS A 124 7.35 -6.26 -0.06
N ILE A 125 7.10 -6.44 1.23
CA ILE A 125 7.73 -5.74 2.35
C ILE A 125 8.62 -6.68 3.14
N HIS A 126 9.48 -6.15 4.00
CA HIS A 126 10.21 -6.98 4.96
C HIS A 126 9.25 -7.66 5.94
N GLY A 127 9.46 -8.95 6.20
CA GLY A 127 8.59 -9.78 7.05
C GLY A 127 8.74 -9.56 8.56
N GLY A 128 9.02 -8.33 8.99
CA GLY A 128 9.03 -7.95 10.39
C GLY A 128 7.61 -7.70 10.90
N PRO A 129 7.17 -8.26 12.05
CA PRO A 129 5.81 -8.07 12.55
C PRO A 129 5.39 -6.60 12.71
N ALA A 130 6.32 -5.72 13.10
CA ALA A 130 6.08 -4.28 13.21
C ALA A 130 5.82 -3.64 11.84
N VAL A 131 6.58 -4.01 10.81
CA VAL A 131 6.43 -3.50 9.44
C VAL A 131 5.09 -3.94 8.85
N ILE A 132 4.77 -5.23 8.98
CA ILE A 132 3.49 -5.79 8.53
C ILE A 132 2.32 -5.05 9.19
N THR A 133 2.36 -4.90 10.52
CA THR A 133 1.31 -4.22 11.28
C THR A 133 1.14 -2.77 10.83
N ALA A 134 2.24 -2.03 10.66
CA ALA A 134 2.21 -0.64 10.24
C ALA A 134 1.63 -0.48 8.81
N VAL A 135 2.00 -1.37 7.88
CA VAL A 135 1.47 -1.35 6.50
C VAL A 135 -0.03 -1.69 6.47
N LEU A 136 -0.48 -2.66 7.26
CA LEU A 136 -1.90 -3.01 7.36
C LEU A 136 -2.72 -1.87 7.99
N GLN A 137 -2.20 -1.21 9.02
CA GLN A 137 -2.84 -0.03 9.63
C GLN A 137 -2.93 1.13 8.63
N ALA A 138 -1.84 1.40 7.90
CA ALA A 138 -1.80 2.41 6.86
C ALA A 138 -2.82 2.14 5.74
N LEU A 139 -2.98 0.88 5.31
CA LEU A 139 -4.03 0.48 4.36
C LEU A 139 -5.43 0.69 4.91
N GLY A 140 -5.67 0.34 6.19
CA GLY A 140 -6.95 0.58 6.86
C GLY A 140 -7.29 2.06 7.06
N SER A 141 -6.30 2.95 6.94
CA SER A 141 -6.52 4.40 6.99
C SER A 141 -6.99 5.00 5.65
N VAL A 142 -6.88 4.25 4.55
CA VAL A 142 -7.31 4.69 3.22
C VAL A 142 -8.84 4.51 3.07
N PRO A 143 -9.58 5.54 2.64
CA PRO A 143 -11.03 5.43 2.45
C PRO A 143 -11.41 4.29 1.49
N GLY A 144 -12.44 3.52 1.86
CA GLY A 144 -12.94 2.38 1.07
C GLY A 144 -12.14 1.08 1.24
N MET A 145 -11.17 1.04 2.17
CA MET A 145 -10.39 -0.16 2.49
C MET A 145 -10.85 -0.79 3.80
N ARG A 146 -10.92 -2.13 3.84
CA ARG A 146 -11.13 -2.91 5.07
C ARG A 146 -10.27 -4.19 5.07
N PRO A 147 -10.02 -4.80 6.24
CA PRO A 147 -9.44 -6.12 6.30
C PRO A 147 -10.29 -7.15 5.54
N ALA A 148 -9.63 -8.08 4.85
CA ALA A 148 -10.29 -9.21 4.19
C ALA A 148 -10.78 -10.25 5.20
N GLU A 149 -11.91 -10.89 4.91
CA GLU A 149 -12.33 -12.10 5.60
C GLU A 149 -11.51 -13.32 5.14
N ALA A 150 -11.55 -14.40 5.92
CA ALA A 150 -10.89 -15.66 5.55
C ALA A 150 -11.41 -16.17 4.20
N GLY A 151 -10.49 -16.44 3.27
CA GLY A 151 -10.81 -16.91 1.92
C GLY A 151 -11.47 -15.88 1.00
N GLU A 152 -11.62 -14.61 1.41
CA GLU A 152 -12.38 -13.63 0.65
C GLU A 152 -11.79 -13.35 -0.74
N PHE A 153 -10.45 -13.31 -0.89
CA PHE A 153 -9.82 -13.16 -2.19
C PHE A 153 -10.21 -14.30 -3.16
N THR A 154 -10.19 -15.54 -2.68
CA THR A 154 -10.56 -16.72 -3.48
C THR A 154 -12.06 -16.72 -3.79
N ARG A 155 -12.90 -16.34 -2.82
CA ARG A 155 -14.35 -16.15 -3.02
C ARG A 155 -14.65 -15.12 -4.11
N ARG A 156 -13.94 -13.99 -4.12
CA ARG A 156 -14.07 -12.97 -5.18
C ARG A 156 -13.57 -13.47 -6.53
N ALA A 157 -12.45 -14.20 -6.56
CA ALA A 157 -11.94 -14.83 -7.78
C ALA A 157 -12.98 -15.80 -8.40
N PHE A 158 -13.60 -16.64 -7.58
CA PHE A 158 -14.70 -17.53 -8.01
C PHE A 158 -15.89 -16.73 -8.58
N GLN A 159 -16.35 -15.71 -7.86
CA GLN A 159 -17.46 -14.84 -8.30
C GLN A 159 -17.16 -14.10 -9.62
N ALA A 160 -15.89 -13.76 -9.86
CA ALA A 160 -15.43 -13.12 -11.10
C ALA A 160 -15.14 -14.13 -12.23
N GLY A 161 -15.43 -15.44 -12.03
CA GLY A 161 -15.16 -16.48 -13.02
C GLY A 161 -13.68 -16.70 -13.30
N LYS A 162 -12.80 -16.33 -12.37
CA LYS A 162 -11.35 -16.53 -12.45
C LYS A 162 -10.94 -17.95 -12.05
N LEU A 163 -11.75 -18.58 -11.22
CA LEU A 163 -11.60 -19.95 -10.75
C LEU A 163 -12.98 -20.61 -10.76
N ASP A 164 -13.06 -21.90 -11.07
CA ASP A 164 -14.22 -22.74 -10.80
C ASP A 164 -14.14 -23.40 -9.40
N LEU A 165 -15.19 -24.13 -8.99
CA LEU A 165 -15.22 -24.77 -7.67
C LEU A 165 -14.10 -25.81 -7.49
N THR A 166 -13.81 -26.58 -8.53
CA THR A 166 -12.77 -27.62 -8.49
C THR A 166 -11.38 -26.98 -8.37
N GLU A 167 -11.14 -25.86 -9.05
CA GLU A 167 -9.91 -25.08 -8.93
C GLU A 167 -9.76 -24.44 -7.53
N VAL A 168 -10.86 -23.99 -6.92
CA VAL A 168 -10.85 -23.46 -5.55
C VAL A 168 -10.50 -24.54 -4.52
N GLU A 169 -11.08 -25.73 -4.64
CA GLU A 169 -10.76 -26.88 -3.78
C GLU A 169 -9.30 -27.30 -3.97
N GLY A 170 -8.85 -27.47 -5.22
CA GLY A 170 -7.47 -27.82 -5.55
C GLY A 170 -6.45 -26.77 -5.08
N LEU A 171 -6.81 -25.48 -5.07
CA LEU A 171 -5.97 -24.44 -4.49
C LEU A 171 -5.78 -24.64 -2.98
N GLY A 172 -6.85 -25.02 -2.27
CA GLY A 172 -6.79 -25.35 -0.85
C GLY A 172 -5.84 -26.52 -0.60
N ASP A 173 -6.01 -27.60 -1.35
CA ASP A 173 -5.18 -28.81 -1.26
C ASP A 173 -3.70 -28.48 -1.54
N LEU A 174 -3.42 -27.70 -2.59
CA LEU A 174 -2.06 -27.30 -2.94
C LEU A 174 -1.39 -26.48 -1.84
N ILE A 175 -2.12 -25.58 -1.18
CA ILE A 175 -1.59 -24.79 -0.06
C ILE A 175 -1.26 -25.68 1.15
N HIS A 176 -1.99 -26.78 1.36
CA HIS A 176 -1.85 -27.67 2.50
C HIS A 176 -1.01 -28.93 2.21
N ALA A 177 -0.50 -29.08 0.99
CA ALA A 177 0.29 -30.23 0.58
C ALA A 177 1.60 -30.32 1.38
N GLU A 178 1.86 -31.49 1.99
CA GLU A 178 3.09 -31.76 2.76
C GLU A 178 4.02 -32.75 2.04
N THR A 179 3.55 -33.38 0.97
CA THR A 179 4.29 -34.40 0.21
C THR A 179 4.26 -34.12 -1.29
N GLU A 180 5.26 -34.62 -2.02
CA GLU A 180 5.33 -34.49 -3.49
C GLU A 180 4.11 -35.09 -4.21
N ALA A 181 3.45 -36.09 -3.63
CA ALA A 181 2.27 -36.71 -4.21
C ALA A 181 0.99 -35.89 -4.01
N GLN A 182 0.97 -34.95 -3.06
CA GLN A 182 -0.16 -34.06 -2.78
C GLN A 182 -0.07 -32.73 -3.54
N ARG A 183 1.08 -32.44 -4.17
CA ARG A 183 1.30 -31.27 -5.03
C ARG A 183 0.86 -31.57 -6.46
#